data_AF-A0A840VZR4-F1
#
_entry.id   AF-A0A840VZR4-F1
#
_cell.length_a   1.000
_cell.length_b   1.000
_cell.length_c   1.000
_cell.angle_alpha   90.00
_cell.angle_beta   90.00
_cell.angle_gamma   90.00
#
_symmetry.space_group_name_H-M   'P 1'
#
loop_
_entity.id
_entity.type
_entity.pdbx_description
1 polymer ?
#
loop_
_entity_poly.entity_id
_entity_poly.type
_entity_poly.pdbx_seq_one_letter_code
_entity_poly.pdbx_strand_id
1 'polypeptide(L)'
;MTNPPGYPQDPSQQPYGQQPQSGGYQGGQYQQQPAAGYTQPAPSRTGFFGALFDFSFREFITARIIKVVYILWLIMIAIGFLFGLISAIAMMGDDDFGFLGVPMLIGTFVGTAISVLLSRIVLELLIVVFRISEDLNAIRKRGGM
;
A
#
# COMPACT_ATOMS: atom_id res chain seq x y z
N MET A 1 -2.32 40.75 68.74
CA MET A 1 -1.96 39.44 68.13
C MET A 1 -3.18 38.96 67.35
N THR A 2 -3.20 39.16 66.04
CA THR A 2 -4.28 38.69 65.16
C THR A 2 -3.63 37.99 63.98
N ASN A 3 -3.86 36.70 63.92
CA ASN A 3 -3.33 35.74 62.95
C ASN A 3 -3.98 35.97 61.57
N PRO A 4 -3.25 36.02 60.45
CA PRO A 4 -3.86 36.02 59.12
C PRO A 4 -4.41 34.63 58.74
N PRO A 5 -5.54 34.56 58.02
CA PRO A 5 -6.17 33.30 57.61
C PRO A 5 -5.35 32.55 56.53
N GLY A 6 -5.14 31.25 56.75
CA GLY A 6 -4.48 30.35 55.81
C GLY A 6 -5.36 29.98 54.62
N TYR A 7 -4.78 30.00 53.43
CA TYR A 7 -5.44 29.61 52.18
C TYR A 7 -5.44 28.08 51.98
N PRO A 8 -6.43 27.50 51.27
CA PRO A 8 -6.52 26.07 51.00
C PRO A 8 -5.42 25.53 50.07
N GLN A 9 -4.93 24.31 50.35
CA GLN A 9 -3.99 23.56 49.51
C GLN A 9 -4.68 22.93 48.29
N ASP A 10 -4.09 23.11 47.11
CA ASP A 10 -4.51 22.51 45.83
C ASP A 10 -3.91 21.10 45.66
N PRO A 11 -4.70 20.04 45.39
CA PRO A 11 -4.22 18.66 45.31
C PRO A 11 -3.63 18.21 43.96
N SER A 12 -3.37 19.09 42.98
CA SER A 12 -2.83 18.64 41.68
C SER A 12 -1.31 18.80 41.53
N GLN A 13 -0.49 18.04 42.27
CA GLN A 13 0.91 17.76 41.89
C GLN A 13 1.34 16.35 42.32
N GLN A 14 1.32 15.39 41.38
CA GLN A 14 1.98 14.09 41.53
C GLN A 14 3.28 14.06 40.69
N PRO A 15 4.47 13.89 41.30
CA PRO A 15 5.71 13.64 40.59
C PRO A 15 5.97 12.13 40.49
N TYR A 16 5.90 11.55 39.29
CA TYR A 16 6.29 10.16 39.06
C TYR A 16 7.81 10.05 38.91
N GLY A 17 8.46 9.52 39.94
CA GLY A 17 9.86 9.13 39.95
C GLY A 17 10.03 7.62 40.19
N GLN A 18 10.90 7.03 39.36
CA GLN A 18 11.75 5.84 39.59
C GLN A 18 11.11 4.45 39.75
N GLN A 19 11.37 3.59 38.75
CA GLN A 19 11.37 2.12 38.86
C GLN A 19 12.72 1.60 39.37
N PRO A 20 12.73 0.50 40.15
CA PRO A 20 13.84 -0.45 40.15
C PRO A 20 13.43 -1.87 39.75
N GLN A 21 14.42 -2.56 39.18
CA GLN A 21 14.41 -3.88 38.53
C GLN A 21 14.92 -4.98 39.48
N SER A 22 14.29 -6.17 39.48
CA SER A 22 14.84 -7.52 39.83
C SER A 22 13.66 -8.51 39.95
N GLY A 23 13.68 -9.80 39.63
CA GLY A 23 14.72 -10.73 39.21
C GLY A 23 14.42 -12.14 39.77
N GLY A 24 13.67 -12.96 39.03
CA GLY A 24 13.70 -14.45 39.03
C GLY A 24 12.89 -15.25 40.07
N TYR A 25 12.05 -16.19 39.60
CA TYR A 25 11.88 -17.57 40.12
C TYR A 25 11.22 -18.47 39.04
N GLN A 26 11.69 -19.71 38.93
CA GLN A 26 11.29 -20.77 38.00
C GLN A 26 10.67 -21.93 38.80
N GLY A 27 9.55 -22.50 38.34
CA GLY A 27 9.13 -23.87 38.70
C GLY A 27 7.68 -24.04 39.17
N GLY A 28 6.90 -24.84 38.43
CA GLY A 28 5.62 -25.41 38.90
C GLY A 28 4.59 -25.70 37.80
N GLN A 29 4.71 -26.85 37.11
CA GLN A 29 3.55 -27.57 36.52
C GLN A 29 2.68 -28.07 37.70
N TYR A 30 1.34 -28.06 37.71
CA TYR A 30 0.35 -29.01 37.13
C TYR A 30 -1.05 -28.31 37.19
N GLN A 31 -1.80 -28.08 36.09
CA GLN A 31 -2.84 -28.93 35.44
C GLN A 31 -4.31 -28.69 35.90
N GLN A 32 -5.23 -28.64 34.90
CA GLN A 32 -6.73 -28.74 34.92
C GLN A 32 -7.52 -27.41 35.11
N GLN A 33 -8.56 -27.04 34.35
CA GLN A 33 -9.44 -27.66 33.32
C GLN A 33 -10.18 -26.53 32.53
N PRO A 34 -10.98 -26.81 31.46
CA PRO A 34 -11.04 -25.97 30.26
C PRO A 34 -12.10 -24.86 30.36
N ALA A 35 -11.69 -23.61 30.21
CA ALA A 35 -12.60 -22.59 29.72
C ALA A 35 -12.73 -22.80 28.21
N ALA A 36 -13.93 -23.07 27.72
CA ALA A 36 -14.28 -23.10 26.31
C ALA A 36 -14.06 -21.70 25.72
N GLY A 37 -12.80 -21.36 25.49
CA GLY A 37 -12.41 -20.21 24.72
C GLY A 37 -12.74 -20.55 23.28
N TYR A 38 -13.69 -19.83 22.71
CA TYR A 38 -13.70 -19.63 21.28
C TYR A 38 -12.32 -19.06 20.93
N THR A 39 -11.39 -19.91 20.48
CA THR A 39 -10.28 -19.47 19.65
C THR A 39 -10.95 -18.85 18.44
N GLN A 40 -11.15 -17.53 18.50
CA GLN A 40 -11.35 -16.75 17.28
C GLN A 40 -10.23 -17.19 16.36
N PRO A 41 -10.54 -17.78 15.20
CA PRO A 41 -9.52 -18.05 14.21
C PRO A 41 -8.83 -16.72 13.99
N ALA A 42 -7.53 -16.65 14.30
CA ALA A 42 -6.75 -15.46 13.99
C ALA A 42 -7.09 -15.11 12.54
N PRO A 43 -7.57 -13.88 12.25
CA PRO A 43 -7.96 -13.55 10.90
C PRO A 43 -6.75 -13.86 10.03
N SER A 44 -6.90 -14.84 9.15
CA SER A 44 -5.86 -15.22 8.21
C SER A 44 -5.61 -13.98 7.39
N ARG A 45 -4.54 -13.24 7.70
CA ARG A 45 -4.14 -12.09 6.91
C ARG A 45 -3.77 -12.65 5.56
N THR A 46 -4.71 -12.62 4.61
CA THR A 46 -4.47 -13.00 3.24
C THR A 46 -3.24 -12.23 2.78
N GLY A 47 -2.17 -12.94 2.45
CA GLY A 47 -0.94 -12.32 2.01
C GLY A 47 -1.21 -11.43 0.79
N PHE A 48 -0.41 -10.38 0.61
CA PHE A 48 -0.55 -9.42 -0.50
C PHE A 48 -0.72 -10.10 -1.87
N PHE A 49 -0.02 -11.20 -2.10
CA PHE A 49 -0.13 -12.01 -3.32
C PHE A 49 -1.42 -12.83 -3.40
N GLY A 50 -1.93 -13.38 -2.29
CA GLY A 50 -3.23 -14.06 -2.27
C GLY A 50 -4.39 -13.11 -2.55
N ALA A 51 -4.29 -11.88 -2.05
CA ALA A 51 -5.25 -10.81 -2.32
C ALA A 51 -5.17 -10.27 -3.77
N LEU A 52 -3.99 -10.29 -4.40
CA LEU A 52 -3.80 -9.91 -5.80
C LEU A 52 -4.49 -10.87 -6.78
N PHE A 53 -4.56 -12.16 -6.44
CA PHE A 53 -5.22 -13.20 -7.24
C PHE A 53 -6.61 -13.56 -6.71
N ASP A 54 -7.18 -12.76 -5.80
CA ASP A 54 -8.56 -12.94 -5.33
C ASP A 54 -9.54 -12.36 -6.36
N PHE A 55 -9.96 -13.21 -7.31
CA PHE A 55 -10.98 -12.88 -8.31
C PHE A 55 -12.39 -12.72 -7.73
N SER A 56 -12.58 -12.81 -6.40
CA SER A 56 -13.90 -12.66 -5.78
C SER A 56 -14.34 -11.21 -5.58
N PHE A 57 -13.45 -10.22 -5.75
CA PHE A 57 -13.74 -8.77 -5.61
C PHE A 57 -14.44 -8.36 -4.31
N ARG A 58 -14.41 -9.19 -3.25
CA ARG A 58 -15.16 -8.96 -2.00
C ARG A 58 -14.57 -7.86 -1.12
N GLU A 59 -13.32 -7.47 -1.34
CA GLU A 59 -12.64 -6.42 -0.59
C GLU A 59 -12.11 -5.36 -1.57
N PHE A 60 -12.35 -4.07 -1.30
CA PHE A 60 -11.88 -2.93 -2.10
C PHE A 60 -10.36 -2.75 -1.92
N ILE A 61 -9.56 -3.70 -2.41
CA ILE A 61 -8.09 -3.72 -2.31
C ILE A 61 -7.44 -2.82 -3.38
N THR A 62 -8.24 -2.21 -4.24
CA THR A 62 -7.78 -1.46 -5.42
C THR A 62 -6.77 -0.36 -5.10
N ALA A 63 -6.91 0.33 -3.96
CA ALA A 63 -5.95 1.34 -3.51
C ALA A 63 -4.58 0.77 -3.13
N ARG A 64 -4.52 -0.48 -2.65
CA ARG A 64 -3.26 -1.14 -2.25
C ARG A 64 -2.51 -1.72 -3.45
N ILE A 65 -3.23 -2.16 -4.48
CA ILE A 65 -2.67 -2.86 -5.66
C ILE A 65 -2.15 -1.89 -6.73
N ILE A 66 -2.58 -0.62 -6.72
CA ILE A 66 -2.24 0.35 -7.77
C ILE A 66 -0.73 0.50 -8.02
N LYS A 67 0.11 0.45 -6.98
CA LYS A 67 1.58 0.52 -7.13
C LYS A 67 2.13 -0.64 -7.94
N VAL A 68 1.58 -1.84 -7.76
CA VAL A 68 2.00 -3.03 -8.50
C VAL A 68 1.49 -2.96 -9.94
N VAL A 69 0.24 -2.55 -10.14
CA VAL A 69 -0.32 -2.34 -11.49
C VAL A 69 0.51 -1.32 -12.27
N TYR A 70 1.00 -0.27 -11.62
CA TYR A 70 1.91 0.70 -12.26
C TYR A 70 3.20 0.06 -12.75
N ILE A 71 3.88 -0.69 -11.87
CA ILE A 71 5.13 -1.36 -12.22
C ILE A 71 4.90 -2.34 -13.37
N LEU A 72 3.82 -3.12 -13.31
CA LEU A 72 3.43 -4.02 -14.40
C LEU A 72 3.19 -3.27 -15.70
N TRP A 73 2.51 -2.12 -15.67
CA TRP A 73 2.25 -1.30 -16.85
C TRP A 73 3.55 -0.75 -17.47
N LEU A 74 4.49 -0.27 -16.65
CA LEU A 74 5.80 0.16 -17.15
C LEU A 74 6.59 -0.99 -17.76
N ILE A 75 6.54 -2.18 -17.17
CA ILE A 75 7.17 -3.37 -17.72
C ILE A 75 6.56 -3.72 -19.09
N MET A 76 5.23 -3.65 -19.22
CA MET A 76 4.56 -3.87 -20.50
C MET A 76 4.99 -2.86 -21.57
N ILE A 77 5.10 -1.57 -21.22
CA ILE A 77 5.60 -0.55 -22.14
C ILE A 77 7.05 -0.85 -22.55
N ALA A 78 7.92 -1.21 -21.62
CA ALA A 78 9.31 -1.55 -21.90
C ALA A 78 9.45 -2.77 -22.83
N ILE A 79 8.63 -3.80 -22.61
CA ILE A 79 8.56 -4.97 -23.48
C ILE A 79 8.03 -4.58 -24.86
N GLY A 80 6.97 -3.78 -24.93
CA GLY A 80 6.42 -3.27 -26.18
C GLY A 80 7.44 -2.46 -26.99
N PHE A 81 8.25 -1.64 -26.31
CA PHE A 81 9.35 -0.92 -26.94
C PHE A 81 10.39 -1.87 -27.54
N LEU A 82 10.79 -2.92 -26.80
CA LEU A 82 11.75 -3.89 -27.30
C LEU A 82 11.21 -4.65 -28.52
N PHE A 83 9.95 -5.07 -28.49
CA PHE A 83 9.30 -5.69 -29.65
C PHE A 83 9.21 -4.73 -30.84
N GLY A 84 8.85 -3.46 -30.60
CA GLY A 84 8.80 -2.44 -31.65
C GLY A 84 10.16 -2.20 -32.29
N LEU A 85 11.23 -2.16 -31.48
CA LEU A 85 12.60 -1.97 -31.94
C LEU A 85 13.06 -3.14 -32.82
N ILE A 86 12.85 -4.38 -32.35
CA ILE A 86 13.19 -5.59 -33.11
C ILE A 86 12.40 -5.62 -34.43
N SER A 87 11.10 -5.33 -34.37
CA SER A 87 10.23 -5.34 -35.56
C SER A 87 10.66 -4.28 -36.57
N ALA A 88 11.00 -3.07 -36.11
CA ALA A 88 11.44 -2.00 -36.99
C ALA A 88 12.77 -2.32 -37.69
N ILE A 89 13.72 -2.91 -36.97
CA ILE A 89 15.00 -3.35 -37.55
C ILE A 89 14.78 -4.51 -38.53
N ALA A 90 13.97 -5.49 -38.17
CA ALA A 90 13.66 -6.63 -39.04
C ALA A 90 13.00 -6.16 -40.35
N MET A 91 12.08 -5.19 -40.27
CA MET A 91 11.42 -4.62 -41.43
C MET A 91 12.41 -3.94 -42.39
N MET A 92 13.50 -3.34 -41.91
CA MET A 92 14.50 -2.71 -42.79
C MET A 92 15.24 -3.72 -43.69
N GLY A 93 15.28 -5.00 -43.31
CA GLY A 93 15.89 -6.07 -44.10
C GLY A 93 14.95 -6.74 -45.10
N ASP A 94 13.69 -6.28 -45.18
CA ASP A 94 12.69 -6.80 -46.11
C ASP A 94 12.80 -6.10 -47.48
N ASP A 95 12.80 -6.87 -48.57
CA ASP A 95 12.94 -6.35 -49.93
C ASP A 95 11.71 -5.56 -50.41
N ASP A 96 10.52 -5.92 -49.93
CA ASP A 96 9.26 -5.29 -50.34
C ASP A 96 8.89 -4.11 -49.43
N PHE A 97 9.24 -4.20 -48.14
CA PHE A 97 8.80 -3.24 -47.11
C PHE A 97 9.93 -2.54 -46.34
N GLY A 98 11.20 -2.71 -46.75
CA GLY A 98 12.39 -2.10 -46.16
C GLY A 98 12.25 -0.62 -45.83
N PHE A 99 11.64 0.14 -46.72
CA PHE A 99 11.45 1.58 -46.59
C PHE A 99 10.57 1.99 -45.39
N LEU A 100 9.72 1.08 -44.88
CA LEU A 100 8.86 1.32 -43.72
C LEU A 100 9.61 1.14 -42.37
N GLY A 101 10.78 0.51 -42.37
CA GLY A 101 11.51 0.26 -41.12
C GLY A 101 11.94 1.54 -40.41
N VAL A 102 12.38 2.57 -41.14
CA VAL A 102 12.78 3.88 -40.57
C VAL A 102 11.61 4.61 -39.91
N PRO A 103 10.46 4.84 -40.60
CA PRO A 103 9.31 5.47 -39.95
C PRO A 103 8.74 4.63 -38.80
N MET A 104 8.80 3.29 -38.89
CA MET A 104 8.39 2.42 -37.78
C MET A 104 9.31 2.55 -36.56
N LEU A 105 10.62 2.71 -36.76
CA LEU A 105 11.58 2.95 -35.68
C LEU A 105 11.28 4.26 -34.96
N ILE A 106 11.09 5.35 -35.72
CA ILE A 106 10.70 6.65 -35.16
C ILE A 106 9.35 6.53 -34.42
N GLY A 107 8.37 5.86 -35.04
CA GLY A 107 7.07 5.59 -34.45
C GLY A 107 7.15 4.80 -33.16
N THR A 108 8.10 3.86 -33.03
CA THR A 108 8.32 3.10 -31.79
C THR A 108 8.82 4.00 -30.67
N PHE A 109 9.81 4.86 -30.93
CA PHE A 109 10.30 5.81 -29.92
C PHE A 109 9.23 6.82 -29.50
N VAL A 110 8.59 7.46 -30.48
CA VAL A 110 7.53 8.45 -30.22
C VAL A 110 6.33 7.80 -29.53
N GLY A 111 5.88 6.65 -30.02
CA GLY A 111 4.77 5.89 -29.46
C GLY A 111 5.03 5.42 -28.04
N THR A 112 6.26 4.99 -27.74
CA THR A 112 6.66 4.61 -26.38
C THR A 112 6.68 5.83 -25.46
N ALA A 113 7.24 6.95 -25.89
CA ALA A 113 7.26 8.19 -25.12
C ALA A 113 5.84 8.68 -24.80
N ILE A 114 4.94 8.68 -25.80
CA ILE A 114 3.53 9.00 -25.61
C ILE A 114 2.86 8.01 -24.65
N SER A 115 3.13 6.71 -24.79
CA SER A 115 2.55 5.69 -23.91
C SER A 115 2.97 5.88 -22.45
N VAL A 116 4.23 6.24 -22.20
CA VAL A 116 4.71 6.60 -20.85
C VAL A 116 4.00 7.85 -20.33
N LEU A 117 3.86 8.89 -21.15
CA LEU A 117 3.16 10.11 -20.75
C LEU A 117 1.67 9.85 -20.44
N LEU A 118 0.98 9.12 -21.31
CA LEU A 118 -0.42 8.74 -21.09
C LEU A 118 -0.57 7.88 -19.84
N SER A 119 0.37 6.97 -19.60
CA SER A 119 0.36 6.17 -18.38
C SER A 119 0.40 7.06 -17.15
N ARG A 120 1.24 8.11 -17.13
CA ARG A 120 1.31 9.08 -16.02
C ARG A 120 -0.03 9.73 -15.74
N ILE A 121 -0.70 10.21 -16.78
CA ILE A 121 -2.02 10.86 -16.65
C ILE A 121 -3.05 9.89 -16.07
N VAL A 122 -3.10 8.66 -16.58
CA VAL A 122 -4.02 7.62 -16.08
C VAL A 122 -3.71 7.28 -14.63
N LEU A 123 -2.43 7.14 -14.27
CA LEU A 123 -2.00 6.85 -12.90
C LEU A 123 -2.34 7.97 -11.93
N GLU A 124 -2.12 9.22 -12.33
CA GLU A 124 -2.49 10.37 -11.52
C GLU A 124 -3.99 10.39 -11.25
N LEU A 125 -4.81 10.17 -12.28
CA LEU A 125 -6.26 10.06 -12.13
C LEU A 125 -6.66 8.90 -11.20
N LEU A 126 -6.07 7.72 -11.38
CA LEU A 126 -6.36 6.56 -10.53
C LEU A 126 -5.96 6.82 -9.06
N ILE A 127 -4.76 7.34 -8.81
CA ILE A 127 -4.29 7.67 -7.45
C ILE A 127 -5.21 8.72 -6.80
N VAL A 128 -5.64 9.75 -7.54
CA VAL A 128 -6.55 10.77 -7.03
C VAL A 128 -7.89 10.15 -6.63
N VAL A 129 -8.47 9.29 -7.46
CA VAL A 129 -9.73 8.60 -7.13
C VAL A 129 -9.57 7.74 -5.87
N PHE A 130 -8.47 7.00 -5.74
CA PHE A 130 -8.23 6.19 -4.54
C PHE A 130 -8.00 7.04 -3.29
N ARG A 131 -7.29 8.16 -3.41
CA ARG A 131 -7.08 9.08 -2.30
C ARG A 131 -8.40 9.66 -1.79
N ILE A 132 -9.32 10.00 -2.70
CA ILE A 132 -10.68 10.43 -2.33
C ILE A 132 -11.41 9.30 -1.58
N SER A 133 -11.30 8.04 -2.04
CA SER A 133 -11.93 6.91 -1.34
C SER A 133 -11.39 6.70 0.08
N GLU A 134 -10.09 6.97 0.28
CA GLU A 134 -9.43 6.87 1.58
C GLU A 134 -9.86 8.02 2.51
N ASP A 135 -9.92 9.25 1.99
CA ASP A 135 -10.40 10.43 2.71
C ASP A 135 -11.88 10.27 3.14
N LEU A 136 -12.74 9.72 2.27
CA LEU A 136 -14.14 9.42 2.58
C LEU A 136 -14.26 8.35 3.68
N ASN A 137 -13.42 7.32 3.66
CA ASN A 137 -13.38 6.31 4.71
C ASN A 137 -12.91 6.88 6.05
N ALA A 138 -11.94 7.80 6.03
CA ALA A 138 -11.45 8.48 7.23
C ALA A 138 -12.56 9.35 7.87
N ILE A 139 -13.34 10.06 7.05
CA ILE A 139 -14.51 10.83 7.51
C ILE A 139 -15.57 9.89 8.09
N ARG A 140 -15.89 8.77 7.43
CA ARG A 140 -16.86 7.78 7.94
C ARG A 140 -16.45 7.20 9.30
N LYS A 141 -15.16 6.91 9.50
CA LYS A 141 -14.63 6.45 10.79
C LYS A 141 -14.67 7.51 11.90
N ARG A 142 -14.64 8.80 11.55
CA ARG A 142 -14.76 9.90 12.54
C ARG A 142 -16.21 10.32 12.80
N GLY A 143 -17.09 10.17 11.82
CA GLY A 143 -18.53 10.46 11.96
C GLY A 143 -19.33 9.31 12.60
N GLY A 144 -18.78 8.09 12.60
CA GLY A 144 -19.30 6.96 13.35
C GLY A 144 -18.69 6.89 14.75
N MET A 145 -19.35 7.53 15.72
CA MET A 145 -19.56 6.91 17.04
C MET A 145 -20.45 5.69 16.88
#